data_AF-A0A4Y9ZS21-F1
#
_entry.id   AF-A0A4Y9ZS21-F1
#
_cell.length_a   1.000
_cell.length_b   1.000
_cell.length_c   1.000
_cell.angle_alpha   90.00
_cell.angle_beta   90.00
_cell.angle_gamma   90.00
#
_symmetry.space_group_name_H-M   'P 1'
#
loop_
_entity.id
_entity.type
_entity.pdbx_description
1 polymer ?
#
loop_
_entity_poly.entity_id
_entity_poly.type
_entity_poly.pdbx_seq_one_letter_code
_entity_poly.pdbx_strand_id
1 'polypeptide(L)'
;AVALRKETGNTKFYAEIEKQGWSIRELLNRTLFRPFLMLFMEPILLLICIYMAVVYGVIYALFEAFPVIFIGLHGLTASQTGMIFIGIGVGTTLGAMLNLYLIKDYAVLIKTWRGFPPPERRLPGAMIGGPLLVIGIFWLGWTGAYPAVPWYVPMLSSIPIGMSVALIFISFLTYLIDTYLMFAASAFAANTIVRSAVGAAFPLFTVQMFENMHVNWAATLIGCIGILLMPMPFLFYKYGPAIREKSKFAPCIDLKIAKLLEAEKAAMNGKIEV
;
A
#
# COMPACT_ATOMS: atom_id res chain seq x y z
N ALA A 1 27.62 -10.69 -17.97
CA ALA A 1 28.35 -9.96 -19.04
C ALA A 1 29.86 -10.03 -18.84
N VAL A 2 30.40 -9.59 -17.69
CA VAL A 2 31.85 -9.61 -17.40
C VAL A 2 32.46 -11.02 -17.45
N ALA A 3 31.82 -12.02 -16.80
CA ALA A 3 32.28 -13.42 -16.87
C ALA A 3 32.25 -13.98 -18.30
N LEU A 4 31.14 -13.74 -19.03
CA LEU A 4 30.96 -14.19 -20.42
C LEU A 4 31.99 -13.57 -21.38
N ARG A 5 32.37 -12.29 -21.22
CA ARG A 5 33.47 -11.68 -21.99
C ARG A 5 34.80 -12.37 -21.73
N LYS A 6 35.05 -12.76 -20.48
CA LYS A 6 36.30 -13.39 -20.05
C LYS A 6 36.45 -14.82 -20.59
N GLU A 7 35.34 -15.54 -20.73
CA GLU A 7 35.33 -16.93 -21.23
C GLU A 7 35.31 -17.02 -22.76
N THR A 8 34.59 -16.13 -23.45
CA THR A 8 34.40 -16.23 -24.91
C THR A 8 35.31 -15.33 -25.73
N GLY A 9 36.06 -14.41 -25.09
CA GLY A 9 36.88 -13.40 -25.76
C GLY A 9 36.08 -12.41 -26.63
N ASN A 10 34.75 -12.51 -26.65
CA ASN A 10 33.89 -11.73 -27.51
C ASN A 10 33.43 -10.45 -26.78
N THR A 11 33.95 -9.32 -27.22
CA THR A 11 33.69 -7.99 -26.65
C THR A 11 32.27 -7.48 -26.92
N LYS A 12 31.46 -8.19 -27.70
CA LYS A 12 30.07 -7.81 -28.01
C LYS A 12 29.05 -8.16 -26.93
N PHE A 13 29.44 -8.90 -25.88
CA PHE A 13 28.56 -9.17 -24.75
C PHE A 13 28.48 -7.94 -23.84
N TYR A 14 27.35 -7.25 -23.80
CA TYR A 14 27.08 -6.13 -22.90
C TYR A 14 25.90 -6.44 -21.98
N ALA A 15 26.00 -6.06 -20.71
CA ALA A 15 24.82 -5.95 -19.86
C ALA A 15 23.98 -4.76 -20.32
N GLU A 16 22.65 -4.83 -20.14
CA GLU A 16 21.72 -3.72 -20.43
C GLU A 16 22.18 -2.39 -19.80
N ILE A 17 22.76 -2.48 -18.60
CA ILE A 17 23.31 -1.36 -17.82
C ILE A 17 24.57 -0.76 -18.44
N GLU A 18 25.38 -1.57 -19.14
CA GLU A 18 26.62 -1.12 -19.79
C GLU A 18 26.33 -0.51 -21.17
N LYS A 19 25.24 -0.93 -21.84
CA LYS A 19 24.77 -0.31 -23.10
C LYS A 19 24.32 1.14 -22.92
N GLN A 20 23.95 1.53 -21.69
CA GLN A 20 23.43 2.85 -21.38
C GLN A 20 24.52 3.91 -21.12
N GLY A 21 25.78 3.50 -20.93
CA GLY A 21 26.94 4.42 -20.88
C GLY A 21 26.97 5.41 -19.71
N TRP A 22 26.22 5.18 -18.63
CA TRP A 22 26.07 6.16 -17.55
C TRP A 22 27.30 6.21 -16.63
N SER A 23 27.74 7.41 -16.28
CA SER A 23 28.73 7.59 -15.22
C SER A 23 28.14 7.19 -13.86
N ILE A 24 28.96 6.69 -12.93
CA ILE A 24 28.51 6.30 -11.58
C ILE A 24 27.79 7.46 -10.87
N ARG A 25 28.24 8.70 -11.10
CA ARG A 25 27.63 9.93 -10.56
C ARG A 25 26.24 10.18 -11.14
N GLU A 26 26.07 9.92 -12.42
CA GLU A 26 24.80 10.09 -13.13
C GLU A 26 23.81 8.98 -12.78
N LEU A 27 24.28 7.75 -12.60
CA LEU A 27 23.52 6.63 -12.07
C LEU A 27 23.04 6.91 -10.64
N LEU A 28 23.92 7.41 -9.76
CA LEU A 28 23.56 7.79 -8.40
C LEU A 28 22.54 8.93 -8.37
N ASN A 29 22.78 10.01 -9.11
CA ASN A 29 21.83 11.12 -9.20
C ASN A 29 20.46 10.62 -9.71
N ARG A 30 20.46 9.82 -10.77
CA ARG A 30 19.20 9.33 -11.33
C ARG A 30 18.50 8.32 -10.42
N THR A 31 19.24 7.51 -9.65
CA THR A 31 18.63 6.53 -8.74
C THR A 31 18.09 7.18 -7.47
N LEU A 32 18.78 8.19 -6.93
CA LEU A 32 18.39 8.88 -5.70
C LEU A 32 17.35 9.99 -5.92
N PHE A 33 17.48 10.80 -6.97
CA PHE A 33 16.58 11.94 -7.19
C PHE A 33 15.28 11.56 -7.90
N ARG A 34 15.28 10.48 -8.71
CA ARG A 34 14.09 10.08 -9.47
C ARG A 34 12.90 9.69 -8.59
N PRO A 35 13.05 8.95 -7.49
CA PRO A 35 11.95 8.71 -6.55
C PRO A 35 11.27 10.00 -6.08
N PHE A 36 12.05 11.02 -5.69
CA PHE A 36 11.51 12.32 -5.27
C PHE A 36 10.84 13.06 -6.43
N LEU A 37 11.47 13.08 -7.61
CA LEU A 37 10.89 13.69 -8.80
C LEU A 37 9.54 13.07 -9.15
N MET A 38 9.45 11.73 -9.14
CA MET A 38 8.18 11.03 -9.37
C MET A 38 7.15 11.37 -8.30
N LEU A 39 7.55 11.45 -7.02
CA LEU A 39 6.65 11.81 -5.93
C LEU A 39 5.99 13.19 -6.13
N PHE A 40 6.72 14.18 -6.63
CA PHE A 40 6.17 15.52 -6.89
C PHE A 40 5.42 15.65 -8.22
N MET A 41 5.81 14.87 -9.22
CA MET A 41 5.21 14.94 -10.56
C MET A 41 3.97 14.07 -10.73
N GLU A 42 3.80 13.05 -9.88
CA GLU A 42 2.74 12.05 -10.00
C GLU A 42 1.79 12.11 -8.79
N PRO A 43 0.63 12.78 -8.92
CA PRO A 43 -0.32 12.92 -7.83
C PRO A 43 -0.83 11.58 -7.28
N ILE A 44 -0.98 10.57 -8.15
CA ILE A 44 -1.38 9.22 -7.75
C ILE A 44 -0.36 8.62 -6.79
N LEU A 45 0.93 8.66 -7.16
CA LEU A 45 2.02 8.15 -6.33
C LEU A 45 2.06 8.88 -4.99
N LEU A 46 1.97 10.21 -4.98
CA LEU A 46 1.95 11.01 -3.75
C LEU A 46 0.83 10.58 -2.80
N LEU A 47 -0.40 10.48 -3.29
CA LEU A 47 -1.55 10.10 -2.47
C LEU A 47 -1.40 8.67 -1.93
N ILE A 48 -0.88 7.73 -2.73
CA ILE A 48 -0.59 6.36 -2.27
C ILE A 48 0.48 6.38 -1.18
N CYS A 49 1.55 7.13 -1.38
CA CYS A 49 2.62 7.26 -0.39
C CYS A 49 2.09 7.85 0.92
N ILE A 50 1.25 8.89 0.87
CA ILE A 50 0.62 9.47 2.07
C ILE A 50 -0.23 8.41 2.78
N TYR A 51 -1.09 7.71 2.05
CA TYR A 51 -1.97 6.73 2.67
C TYR A 51 -1.18 5.57 3.29
N MET A 52 -0.25 4.99 2.54
CA MET A 52 0.62 3.91 3.02
C MET A 52 1.50 4.35 4.20
N ALA A 53 1.98 5.60 4.20
CA ALA A 53 2.76 6.14 5.29
C ALA A 53 1.92 6.33 6.56
N VAL A 54 0.67 6.80 6.45
CA VAL A 54 -0.24 6.88 7.60
C VAL A 54 -0.56 5.50 8.16
N VAL A 55 -0.91 4.52 7.31
CA VAL A 55 -1.18 3.14 7.78
C VAL A 55 0.03 2.55 8.48
N TYR A 56 1.24 2.81 7.97
CA TYR A 56 2.46 2.37 8.62
C TYR A 56 2.73 3.12 9.93
N GLY A 57 2.49 4.43 9.97
CA GLY A 57 2.53 5.24 11.18
C GLY A 57 1.61 4.68 12.26
N VAL A 58 0.40 4.26 11.90
CA VAL A 58 -0.53 3.59 12.83
C VAL A 58 0.08 2.33 13.43
N ILE A 59 0.68 1.45 12.62
CA ILE A 59 1.37 0.25 13.14
C ILE A 59 2.44 0.62 14.15
N TYR A 60 3.22 1.67 13.84
CA TYR A 60 4.29 2.13 14.73
C TYR A 60 3.74 2.76 16.01
N ALA A 61 2.65 3.51 15.94
CA ALA A 61 1.96 4.03 17.10
C ALA A 61 1.41 2.92 18.00
N LEU A 62 1.03 1.74 17.46
CA LEU A 62 0.59 0.61 18.29
C LEU A 62 1.70 0.09 19.22
N PHE A 63 2.98 0.24 18.86
CA PHE A 63 4.10 -0.12 19.74
C PHE A 63 4.12 0.70 21.03
N GLU A 64 3.67 1.95 20.98
CA GLU A 64 3.58 2.83 22.15
C GLU A 64 2.18 2.78 22.79
N ALA A 65 1.13 2.69 21.97
CA ALA A 65 -0.25 2.67 22.44
C ALA A 65 -0.58 1.42 23.25
N PHE A 66 -0.08 0.24 22.85
CA PHE A 66 -0.37 -1.00 23.58
C PHE A 66 0.21 -1.00 25.01
N PRO A 67 1.46 -0.62 25.26
CA PRO A 67 1.96 -0.40 26.62
C PRO A 67 1.09 0.57 27.43
N VAL A 68 0.72 1.72 26.87
CA VAL A 68 -0.12 2.71 27.55
C VAL A 68 -1.49 2.12 27.95
N ILE A 69 -2.12 1.36 27.06
CA ILE A 69 -3.44 0.76 27.31
C ILE A 69 -3.35 -0.45 28.25
N PHE A 70 -2.51 -1.43 27.91
CA PHE A 70 -2.54 -2.74 28.54
C PHE A 70 -1.72 -2.82 29.82
N ILE A 71 -0.56 -2.14 29.87
CA ILE A 71 0.25 -2.06 31.10
C ILE A 71 -0.33 -0.96 32.00
N GLY A 72 -0.58 0.22 31.45
CA GLY A 72 -1.05 1.39 32.20
C GLY A 72 -2.44 1.22 32.80
N LEU A 73 -3.45 0.86 31.99
CA LEU A 73 -4.85 0.78 32.45
C LEU A 73 -5.26 -0.61 32.95
N HIS A 74 -4.76 -1.68 32.32
CA HIS A 74 -5.15 -3.06 32.65
C HIS A 74 -4.15 -3.82 33.55
N GLY A 75 -2.99 -3.23 33.86
CA GLY A 75 -1.99 -3.84 34.74
C GLY A 75 -1.34 -5.12 34.19
N LEU A 76 -1.36 -5.33 32.88
CA LEU A 76 -0.72 -6.48 32.25
C LEU A 76 0.81 -6.35 32.29
N THR A 77 1.51 -7.49 32.28
CA THR A 77 2.97 -7.49 32.18
C THR A 77 3.44 -7.13 30.77
N ALA A 78 4.70 -6.73 30.63
CA ALA A 78 5.30 -6.44 29.33
C ALA A 78 5.25 -7.65 28.37
N SER A 79 5.44 -8.86 28.88
CA SER A 79 5.34 -10.09 28.08
C SER A 79 3.92 -10.36 27.62
N GLN A 80 2.92 -10.14 28.47
CA GLN A 80 1.50 -10.27 28.11
C GLN A 80 1.09 -9.24 27.05
N THR A 81 1.55 -8.00 27.18
CA THR A 81 1.31 -6.94 26.19
C THR A 81 1.97 -7.28 24.85
N GLY A 82 3.17 -7.88 24.87
CA GLY A 82 3.82 -8.40 23.67
C GLY A 82 3.00 -9.45 22.91
N MET A 83 2.24 -10.30 23.62
CA MET A 83 1.37 -11.30 22.99
C MET A 83 0.20 -10.68 22.21
N ILE A 84 -0.20 -9.44 22.51
CA ILE A 84 -1.30 -8.76 21.82
C ILE A 84 -0.96 -8.48 20.35
N PHE A 85 0.33 -8.32 20.02
CA PHE A 85 0.80 -8.20 18.64
C PHE A 85 0.52 -9.45 17.79
N ILE A 86 0.33 -10.62 18.41
CA ILE A 86 -0.09 -11.83 17.69
C ILE A 86 -1.45 -11.60 17.02
N GLY A 87 -2.35 -10.81 17.63
CA GLY A 87 -3.63 -10.45 17.02
C GLY A 87 -3.46 -9.68 15.70
N ILE A 88 -2.46 -8.79 15.60
CA ILE A 88 -2.08 -8.14 14.34
C ILE A 88 -1.60 -9.19 13.33
N GLY A 89 -0.74 -10.12 13.75
CA GLY A 89 -0.26 -11.23 12.92
C GLY A 89 -1.41 -12.07 12.34
N VAL A 90 -2.34 -12.50 13.19
CA VAL A 90 -3.56 -13.22 12.78
C VAL A 90 -4.37 -12.38 11.79
N GLY A 91 -4.60 -11.10 12.09
CA GLY A 91 -5.26 -10.17 11.19
C GLY A 91 -4.60 -10.10 9.82
N THR A 92 -3.27 -9.93 9.77
CA THR A 92 -2.52 -9.84 8.50
C THR A 92 -2.63 -11.12 7.67
N THR A 93 -2.59 -12.30 8.32
CA THR A 93 -2.78 -13.59 7.65
C THR A 93 -4.18 -13.71 7.05
N LEU A 94 -5.22 -13.36 7.81
CA LEU A 94 -6.60 -13.36 7.30
C LEU A 94 -6.78 -12.34 6.16
N GLY A 95 -6.12 -11.18 6.23
CA GLY A 95 -6.11 -10.18 5.18
C GLY A 95 -5.45 -10.67 3.90
N ALA A 96 -4.33 -11.39 4.01
CA ALA A 96 -3.68 -12.03 2.88
C ALA A 96 -4.55 -13.13 2.25
N MET A 97 -5.21 -13.96 3.07
CA MET A 97 -6.15 -14.98 2.57
C MET A 97 -7.34 -14.35 1.84
N LEU A 98 -7.90 -13.27 2.37
CA LEU A 98 -8.96 -12.52 1.71
C LEU A 98 -8.46 -11.92 0.38
N ASN A 99 -7.25 -11.40 0.33
CA ASN A 99 -6.66 -10.88 -0.89
C ASN A 99 -6.51 -11.96 -1.99
N LEU A 100 -6.08 -13.17 -1.61
CA LEU A 100 -6.03 -14.31 -2.54
C LEU A 100 -7.41 -14.62 -3.14
N TYR A 101 -8.47 -14.58 -2.32
CA TYR A 101 -9.83 -14.75 -2.79
C TYR A 101 -10.26 -13.64 -3.77
N LEU A 102 -9.94 -12.37 -3.47
CA LEU A 102 -10.28 -11.23 -4.31
C LEU A 102 -9.57 -11.24 -5.68
N ILE A 103 -8.39 -11.86 -5.76
CA ILE A 103 -7.55 -11.92 -6.98
C ILE A 103 -7.74 -13.24 -7.74
N LYS A 104 -8.63 -14.15 -7.30
CA LYS A 104 -8.85 -15.45 -7.94
C LYS A 104 -9.10 -15.37 -9.46
N ASP A 105 -9.85 -14.36 -9.89
CA ASP A 105 -10.26 -14.17 -11.30
C ASP A 105 -9.18 -13.43 -12.13
N TYR A 106 -8.08 -13.01 -11.50
CA TYR A 106 -7.04 -12.23 -12.13
C TYR A 106 -6.29 -13.02 -13.21
N ALA A 107 -6.16 -14.34 -13.05
CA ALA A 107 -5.55 -15.19 -14.08
C ALA A 107 -6.36 -15.19 -15.39
N VAL A 108 -7.69 -15.13 -15.29
CA VAL A 108 -8.58 -14.99 -16.46
C VAL A 108 -8.42 -13.60 -17.07
N LEU A 109 -8.36 -12.58 -16.21
CA LEU A 109 -8.20 -11.19 -16.64
C LEU A 109 -6.89 -10.98 -17.42
N ILE A 110 -5.78 -11.60 -17.00
CA ILE A 110 -4.50 -11.54 -17.72
C ILE A 110 -4.65 -12.07 -19.15
N LYS A 111 -5.41 -13.16 -19.36
CA LYS A 111 -5.66 -13.72 -20.69
C LYS A 111 -6.52 -12.78 -21.53
N THR A 112 -7.59 -12.22 -20.97
CA THR A 112 -8.49 -11.29 -21.67
C THR A 112 -7.78 -10.00 -22.08
N TRP A 113 -6.86 -9.50 -21.25
CA TRP A 113 -6.17 -8.23 -21.45
C TRP A 113 -4.78 -8.39 -22.08
N ARG A 114 -4.52 -9.52 -22.77
CA ARG A 114 -3.28 -9.77 -23.51
C ARG A 114 -2.01 -9.53 -22.67
N GLY A 115 -2.05 -9.88 -21.39
CA GLY A 115 -0.94 -9.70 -20.46
C GLY A 115 -0.93 -8.41 -19.64
N PHE A 116 -1.77 -7.41 -19.96
CA PHE A 116 -1.79 -6.10 -19.30
C PHE A 116 -3.18 -5.75 -18.74
N PRO A 117 -3.62 -6.44 -17.67
CA PRO A 117 -4.87 -6.10 -16.99
C PRO A 117 -4.83 -4.68 -16.38
N PRO A 118 -6.01 -4.02 -16.25
CA PRO A 118 -6.10 -2.70 -15.62
C PRO A 118 -5.62 -2.75 -14.16
N PRO A 119 -4.69 -1.86 -13.75
CA PRO A 119 -4.17 -1.77 -12.37
C PRO A 119 -5.29 -1.63 -11.32
N GLU A 120 -6.39 -0.96 -11.64
CA GLU A 120 -7.51 -0.69 -10.72
C GLU A 120 -8.15 -1.99 -10.19
N ARG A 121 -7.99 -3.11 -10.90
CA ARG A 121 -8.45 -4.44 -10.45
C ARG A 121 -7.68 -4.97 -9.24
N ARG A 122 -6.57 -4.33 -8.84
CA ARG A 122 -5.82 -4.62 -7.61
C ARG A 122 -6.39 -3.94 -6.37
N LEU A 123 -7.18 -2.88 -6.53
CA LEU A 123 -7.70 -2.04 -5.44
C LEU A 123 -8.85 -2.61 -4.57
N PRO A 124 -9.61 -3.67 -4.95
CA PRO A 124 -10.69 -4.18 -4.10
C PRO A 124 -10.28 -4.54 -2.67
N GLY A 125 -9.03 -5.02 -2.48
CA GLY A 125 -8.50 -5.27 -1.14
C GLY A 125 -8.43 -3.99 -0.29
N ALA A 126 -7.84 -2.93 -0.83
CA ALA A 126 -7.78 -1.62 -0.16
C ALA A 126 -9.16 -0.99 0.09
N MET A 127 -10.15 -1.25 -0.77
CA MET A 127 -11.54 -0.78 -0.58
C MET A 127 -12.20 -1.42 0.66
N ILE A 128 -11.85 -2.67 0.99
CA ILE A 128 -12.29 -3.35 2.22
C ILE A 128 -11.40 -2.96 3.39
N GLY A 129 -10.09 -2.85 3.15
CA GLY A 129 -9.10 -2.51 4.17
C GLY A 129 -9.33 -1.12 4.78
N GLY A 130 -9.69 -0.10 3.99
CA GLY A 130 -9.92 1.26 4.50
C GLY A 130 -10.99 1.33 5.61
N PRO A 131 -12.23 0.87 5.37
CA PRO A 131 -13.26 0.80 6.40
C PRO A 131 -12.84 -0.04 7.61
N LEU A 132 -12.17 -1.16 7.38
CA LEU A 132 -11.75 -2.06 8.45
C LEU A 132 -10.67 -1.44 9.35
N LEU A 133 -9.75 -0.65 8.78
CA LEU A 133 -8.74 0.10 9.53
C LEU A 133 -9.41 1.10 10.48
N VAL A 134 -10.37 1.85 9.96
CA VAL A 134 -11.11 2.86 10.72
C VAL A 134 -11.89 2.22 11.86
N ILE A 135 -12.64 1.15 11.57
CA ILE A 135 -13.38 0.40 12.59
C ILE A 135 -12.42 -0.12 13.66
N GLY A 136 -11.27 -0.69 13.26
CA GLY A 136 -10.27 -1.20 14.19
C GLY A 136 -9.69 -0.12 15.11
N ILE A 137 -9.35 1.05 14.57
CA ILE A 137 -8.79 2.17 15.35
C ILE A 137 -9.83 2.72 16.34
N PHE A 138 -11.06 2.96 15.89
CA PHE A 138 -12.12 3.45 16.78
C PHE A 138 -12.47 2.42 17.85
N TRP A 139 -12.51 1.13 17.49
CA TRP A 139 -12.69 0.07 18.45
C TRP A 139 -11.58 0.12 19.50
N LEU A 140 -10.30 0.09 19.11
CA LEU A 140 -9.18 0.16 20.05
C LEU A 140 -9.25 1.40 20.97
N GLY A 141 -9.52 2.56 20.38
CA GLY A 141 -9.55 3.83 21.08
C GLY A 141 -10.61 3.90 22.17
N TRP A 142 -11.83 3.49 21.84
CA TRP A 142 -12.95 3.58 22.76
C TRP A 142 -12.99 2.41 23.74
N THR A 143 -12.61 1.20 23.36
CA THR A 143 -12.60 0.08 24.30
C THR A 143 -11.35 0.04 25.18
N GLY A 144 -10.23 0.57 24.71
CA GLY A 144 -8.97 0.65 25.46
C GLY A 144 -8.89 1.83 26.43
N ALA A 145 -9.80 2.81 26.34
CA ALA A 145 -9.78 3.97 27.23
C ALA A 145 -10.42 3.72 28.61
N TYR A 146 -11.17 2.62 28.78
CA TYR A 146 -11.96 2.38 30.00
C TYR A 146 -11.47 1.12 30.74
N PRO A 147 -11.06 1.23 32.02
CA PRO A 147 -10.69 0.07 32.83
C PRO A 147 -11.83 -0.93 33.05
N ALA A 148 -13.08 -0.47 32.96
CA ALA A 148 -14.27 -1.32 33.09
C ALA A 148 -14.44 -2.33 31.94
N VAL A 149 -13.81 -2.07 30.80
CA VAL A 149 -13.86 -2.97 29.65
C VAL A 149 -12.80 -4.07 29.84
N PRO A 150 -13.15 -5.35 29.65
CA PRO A 150 -12.17 -6.42 29.77
C PRO A 150 -11.04 -6.29 28.73
N TRP A 151 -9.80 -6.56 29.14
CA TRP A 151 -8.59 -6.42 28.30
C TRP A 151 -8.66 -7.14 26.95
N TYR A 152 -9.41 -8.25 26.85
CA TYR A 152 -9.51 -8.99 25.59
C TYR A 152 -10.31 -8.23 24.51
N VAL A 153 -11.18 -7.29 24.88
CA VAL A 153 -11.99 -6.52 23.94
C VAL A 153 -11.14 -5.55 23.10
N PRO A 154 -10.29 -4.67 23.69
CA PRO A 154 -9.34 -3.88 22.92
C PRO A 154 -8.25 -4.76 22.27
N MET A 155 -7.92 -5.93 22.82
CA MET A 155 -7.00 -6.86 22.14
C MET A 155 -7.56 -7.33 20.79
N LEU A 156 -8.86 -7.65 20.72
CA LEU A 156 -9.50 -8.15 19.49
C LEU A 156 -9.54 -7.13 18.36
N SER A 157 -9.48 -5.83 18.64
CA SER A 157 -9.41 -4.79 17.61
C SER A 157 -8.09 -4.80 16.83
N SER A 158 -7.03 -5.42 17.37
CA SER A 158 -5.76 -5.61 16.65
C SER A 158 -5.91 -6.49 15.39
N ILE A 159 -6.91 -7.38 15.35
CA ILE A 159 -7.20 -8.27 14.21
C ILE A 159 -7.70 -7.47 12.99
N PRO A 160 -8.79 -6.67 13.06
CA PRO A 160 -9.22 -5.85 11.94
C PRO A 160 -8.16 -4.81 11.53
N ILE A 161 -7.38 -4.26 12.48
CA ILE A 161 -6.25 -3.39 12.14
C ILE A 161 -5.20 -4.16 11.32
N GLY A 162 -4.74 -5.33 11.77
CA GLY A 162 -3.78 -6.15 11.02
C GLY A 162 -4.30 -6.58 9.64
N MET A 163 -5.58 -6.96 9.55
CA MET A 163 -6.22 -7.32 8.29
C MET A 163 -6.24 -6.14 7.31
N SER A 164 -6.58 -4.95 7.79
CA SER A 164 -6.59 -3.74 6.97
C SER A 164 -5.20 -3.38 6.44
N VAL A 165 -4.16 -3.49 7.27
CA VAL A 165 -2.76 -3.25 6.88
C VAL A 165 -2.38 -4.15 5.72
N ALA A 166 -2.60 -5.47 5.83
CA ALA A 166 -2.25 -6.42 4.78
C ALA A 166 -2.99 -6.11 3.47
N LEU A 167 -4.30 -5.87 3.53
CA LEU A 167 -5.12 -5.57 2.35
C LEU A 167 -4.67 -4.29 1.64
N ILE A 168 -4.45 -3.22 2.40
CA ILE A 168 -4.02 -1.91 1.87
C ILE A 168 -2.64 -2.04 1.25
N PHE A 169 -1.68 -2.66 1.96
CA PHE A 169 -0.32 -2.82 1.46
C PHE A 169 -0.25 -3.63 0.18
N ILE A 170 -0.88 -4.80 0.16
CA ILE A 170 -0.84 -5.67 -1.02
C ILE A 170 -1.50 -4.97 -2.21
N SER A 171 -2.67 -4.36 -2.03
CA SER A 171 -3.40 -3.66 -3.10
C SER A 171 -2.61 -2.48 -3.67
N PHE A 172 -2.06 -1.60 -2.83
CA PHE A 172 -1.33 -0.43 -3.34
C PHE A 172 0.03 -0.77 -3.91
N LEU A 173 0.75 -1.75 -3.31
CA LEU A 173 2.05 -2.14 -3.85
C LEU A 173 1.89 -2.78 -5.24
N THR A 174 0.90 -3.65 -5.41
CA THR A 174 0.60 -4.25 -6.72
C THR A 174 0.06 -3.21 -7.72
N TYR A 175 -0.77 -2.27 -7.27
CA TYR A 175 -1.23 -1.15 -8.10
C TYR A 175 -0.07 -0.27 -8.60
N LEU A 176 0.92 0.03 -7.75
CA LEU A 176 2.10 0.81 -8.14
C LEU A 176 2.96 0.10 -9.19
N ILE A 177 3.14 -1.23 -9.06
CA ILE A 177 3.84 -2.05 -10.06
C ILE A 177 3.12 -1.95 -11.41
N ASP A 178 1.82 -2.23 -11.41
CA ASP A 178 1.04 -2.32 -12.64
C ASP A 178 0.87 -0.92 -13.29
N THR A 179 0.87 0.16 -12.50
CA THR A 179 0.77 1.54 -13.00
C THR A 179 2.09 2.07 -13.58
N TYR A 180 3.21 1.81 -12.91
CA TYR A 180 4.52 2.39 -13.24
C TYR A 180 5.51 1.39 -13.83
N LEU A 181 5.08 0.30 -14.47
CA LEU A 181 5.90 -0.79 -15.05
C LEU A 181 7.42 -0.53 -15.19
N MET A 182 7.85 0.41 -16.04
CA MET A 182 9.28 0.71 -16.29
C MET A 182 10.01 1.44 -15.14
N PHE A 183 9.26 2.05 -14.23
CA PHE A 183 9.73 2.86 -13.11
C PHE A 183 9.20 2.36 -11.75
N ALA A 184 8.68 1.14 -11.69
CA ALA A 184 8.11 0.54 -10.48
C ALA A 184 9.10 0.54 -9.31
N ALA A 185 10.38 0.25 -9.58
CA ALA A 185 11.44 0.29 -8.57
C ALA A 185 11.61 1.69 -7.94
N SER A 186 11.54 2.76 -8.74
CA SER A 186 11.63 4.13 -8.25
C SER A 186 10.38 4.55 -7.48
N ALA A 187 9.19 4.12 -7.92
CA ALA A 187 7.93 4.33 -7.20
C ALA A 187 7.96 3.63 -5.83
N PHE A 188 8.47 2.40 -5.75
CA PHE A 188 8.66 1.70 -4.48
C PHE A 188 9.71 2.32 -3.58
N ALA A 189 10.81 2.83 -4.14
CA ALA A 189 11.79 3.58 -3.36
C ALA A 189 11.15 4.82 -2.73
N ALA A 190 10.39 5.61 -3.51
CA ALA A 190 9.68 6.79 -3.01
C ALA A 190 8.72 6.43 -1.88
N ASN A 191 7.88 5.40 -2.10
CA ASN A 191 6.94 4.91 -1.09
C ASN A 191 7.65 4.43 0.18
N THR A 192 8.77 3.72 0.04
CA THR A 192 9.53 3.21 1.19
C THR A 192 10.17 4.35 1.98
N ILE A 193 10.75 5.35 1.31
CA ILE A 193 11.36 6.51 1.99
C ILE A 193 10.32 7.26 2.81
N VAL A 194 9.19 7.66 2.20
CA VAL A 194 8.13 8.43 2.89
C VAL A 194 7.55 7.61 4.04
N ARG A 195 7.27 6.34 3.80
CA ARG A 195 6.73 5.43 4.82
C ARG A 195 7.68 5.24 5.99
N SER A 196 8.96 5.01 5.74
CA SER A 196 9.97 4.85 6.80
C SER A 196 10.19 6.15 7.58
N ALA A 197 10.17 7.31 6.92
CA ALA A 197 10.27 8.60 7.59
C ALA A 197 9.11 8.82 8.56
N VAL A 198 7.88 8.49 8.13
CA VAL A 198 6.70 8.58 8.99
C VAL A 198 6.74 7.54 10.12
N GLY A 199 7.14 6.31 9.85
CA GLY A 199 7.31 5.27 10.88
C GLY A 199 8.36 5.62 11.93
N ALA A 200 9.42 6.34 11.54
CA ALA A 200 10.42 6.85 12.49
C ALA A 200 9.90 8.05 13.31
N ALA A 201 9.06 8.90 12.72
CA ALA A 201 8.52 10.08 13.38
C ALA A 201 7.39 9.75 14.36
N PHE A 202 6.54 8.76 14.06
CA PHE A 202 5.32 8.46 14.83
C PHE A 202 5.59 8.16 16.32
N PRO A 203 6.51 7.25 16.69
CA PRO A 203 6.77 6.94 18.10
C PRO A 203 7.25 8.15 18.92
N LEU A 204 7.94 9.12 18.31
CA LEU A 204 8.52 10.28 19.00
C LEU A 204 7.47 11.16 19.69
N PHE A 205 6.23 11.16 19.20
CA PHE A 205 5.13 11.94 19.77
C PHE A 205 3.97 11.07 20.29
N THR A 206 3.99 9.76 20.06
CA THR A 206 2.83 8.90 20.36
C THR A 206 2.57 8.83 21.86
N VAL A 207 3.60 8.67 22.69
CA VAL A 207 3.43 8.60 24.16
C VAL A 207 2.80 9.91 24.68
N GLN A 208 3.36 11.05 24.30
CA GLN A 208 2.86 12.37 24.73
C GLN A 208 1.45 12.65 24.21
N MET A 209 1.12 12.18 23.00
CA MET A 209 -0.22 12.29 22.44
C MET A 209 -1.23 11.48 23.26
N PHE A 210 -0.90 10.24 23.61
CA PHE A 210 -1.79 9.36 24.38
C PHE A 210 -1.93 9.79 25.84
N GLU A 211 -0.87 10.33 26.45
CA GLU A 211 -0.90 10.85 27.83
C GLU A 211 -1.72 12.16 27.93
N ASN A 212 -1.51 13.11 27.02
CA ASN A 212 -2.16 14.43 27.11
C ASN A 212 -3.58 14.46 26.54
N MET A 213 -3.85 13.69 25.47
CA MET A 213 -5.19 13.66 24.86
C MET A 213 -6.06 12.53 25.43
N HIS A 214 -5.48 11.61 26.19
CA HIS A 214 -6.09 10.33 26.54
C HIS A 214 -6.30 9.40 25.33
N VAL A 215 -6.37 8.10 25.62
CA VAL A 215 -6.42 7.01 24.63
C VAL A 215 -7.56 7.20 23.61
N ASN A 216 -8.75 7.57 24.07
CA ASN A 216 -9.95 7.73 23.26
C ASN A 216 -9.81 8.84 22.20
N TRP A 217 -9.32 10.02 22.58
CA TRP A 217 -9.17 11.13 21.66
C TRP A 217 -7.95 10.97 20.75
N ALA A 218 -6.84 10.42 21.26
CA ALA A 218 -5.67 10.09 20.44
C ALA A 218 -6.06 9.12 19.31
N ALA A 219 -6.79 8.05 19.62
CA ALA A 219 -7.28 7.11 18.62
C ALA A 219 -8.36 7.72 17.71
N THR A 220 -9.22 8.58 18.22
CA THR A 220 -10.23 9.29 17.41
C THR A 220 -9.58 10.20 16.37
N LEU A 221 -8.52 10.93 16.73
CA LEU A 221 -7.76 11.76 15.79
C LEU A 221 -7.18 10.91 14.65
N ILE A 222 -6.51 9.80 14.99
CA ILE A 222 -5.97 8.87 13.99
C ILE A 222 -7.10 8.27 13.15
N GLY A 223 -8.22 7.91 13.77
CA GLY A 223 -9.41 7.38 13.09
C GLY A 223 -10.01 8.37 12.10
N CYS A 224 -10.07 9.66 12.44
CA CYS A 224 -10.52 10.73 11.55
C CYS A 224 -9.59 10.89 10.33
N ILE A 225 -8.27 10.81 10.52
CA ILE A 225 -7.32 10.78 9.40
C ILE A 225 -7.57 9.54 8.52
N GLY A 226 -7.83 8.39 9.14
CA GLY A 226 -8.24 7.17 8.44
C GLY A 226 -9.52 7.35 7.62
N ILE A 227 -10.54 8.03 8.16
CA ILE A 227 -11.78 8.36 7.44
C ILE A 227 -11.51 9.26 6.23
N LEU A 228 -10.62 10.24 6.35
CA LEU A 228 -10.27 11.11 5.21
C LEU A 228 -9.57 10.34 4.09
N LEU A 229 -8.78 9.31 4.43
CA LEU A 229 -8.04 8.50 3.47
C LEU A 229 -8.84 7.29 2.95
N MET A 230 -9.89 6.86 3.67
CA MET A 230 -10.73 5.72 3.30
C MET A 230 -11.35 5.81 1.90
N PRO A 231 -11.83 6.97 1.39
CA PRO A 231 -12.42 7.07 0.05
C PRO A 231 -11.40 6.91 -1.09
N MET A 232 -10.10 7.02 -0.79
CA MET A 232 -9.05 7.10 -1.81
C MET A 232 -8.97 5.87 -2.74
N PRO A 233 -9.03 4.60 -2.26
CA PRO A 233 -9.14 3.43 -3.15
C PRO A 233 -10.38 3.45 -4.05
N PHE A 234 -11.51 3.95 -3.55
CA PHE A 234 -12.76 4.04 -4.33
C PHE A 234 -12.64 5.09 -5.44
N LEU A 235 -12.03 6.23 -5.12
CA LEU A 235 -11.75 7.29 -6.09
C LEU A 235 -10.81 6.79 -7.18
N PHE A 236 -9.77 6.04 -6.83
CA PHE A 236 -8.84 5.46 -7.81
C PHE A 236 -9.46 4.34 -8.63
N TYR A 237 -10.36 3.56 -8.06
CA TYR A 237 -11.09 2.54 -8.82
C TYR A 237 -11.95 3.16 -9.92
N LYS A 238 -12.61 4.30 -9.64
CA LYS A 238 -13.51 4.97 -10.59
C LYS A 238 -12.79 5.93 -11.55
N TYR A 239 -11.86 6.73 -11.03
CA TYR A 239 -11.20 7.81 -11.78
C TYR A 239 -9.76 7.50 -12.17
N GLY A 240 -9.20 6.37 -11.75
CA GLY A 240 -7.83 5.93 -12.06
C GLY A 240 -7.47 6.05 -13.54
N PRO A 241 -8.28 5.54 -14.48
CA PRO A 241 -8.03 5.66 -15.92
C PRO A 241 -7.85 7.12 -16.39
N ALA A 242 -8.73 8.02 -15.96
CA ALA A 242 -8.71 9.43 -16.37
C ALA A 242 -7.54 10.21 -15.75
N ILE A 243 -7.11 9.84 -14.54
CA ILE A 243 -5.96 10.46 -13.87
C ILE A 243 -4.65 9.94 -14.49
N ARG A 244 -4.59 8.64 -14.83
CA ARG A 244 -3.42 7.99 -15.44
C ARG A 244 -3.17 8.48 -16.86
N GLU A 245 -4.21 8.83 -17.62
CA GLU A 245 -4.03 9.42 -18.97
C GLU A 245 -3.25 10.74 -18.95
N LYS A 246 -3.26 11.47 -17.82
CA LYS A 246 -2.50 12.71 -17.61
C LYS A 246 -1.12 12.50 -17.00
N SER A 247 -0.77 11.26 -16.63
CA SER A 247 0.51 10.91 -16.02
C SER A 247 1.65 10.94 -17.05
N LYS A 248 2.83 11.43 -16.64
CA LYS A 248 4.02 11.44 -17.50
C LYS A 248 4.79 10.11 -17.45
N PHE A 249 4.55 9.32 -16.41
CA PHE A 249 5.32 8.10 -16.12
C PHE A 249 4.52 6.80 -16.29
N ALA A 250 3.19 6.86 -16.48
CA ALA A 250 2.36 5.68 -16.73
C ALA A 250 2.23 5.39 -18.24
N PRO A 251 2.67 4.22 -18.74
CA PRO A 251 2.62 3.90 -20.17
C PRO A 251 1.21 3.61 -20.72
N CYS A 252 0.18 3.58 -19.86
CA CYS A 252 -1.25 3.43 -20.20
C CYS A 252 -1.56 2.38 -21.28
N ILE A 253 -0.86 1.24 -21.23
CA ILE A 253 -0.98 0.16 -22.23
C ILE A 253 -2.37 -0.49 -22.15
N ASP A 254 -2.91 -0.61 -20.95
CA ASP A 254 -4.25 -1.08 -20.64
C ASP A 254 -5.34 -0.26 -21.35
N LEU A 255 -5.23 1.08 -21.39
CA LEU A 255 -6.20 1.93 -22.09
C LEU A 255 -6.22 1.71 -23.60
N LYS A 256 -5.06 1.41 -24.20
CA LYS A 256 -4.98 1.08 -25.63
C LYS A 256 -5.63 -0.28 -25.91
N ILE A 257 -5.40 -1.27 -25.05
CA ILE A 257 -6.00 -2.60 -25.16
C ILE A 257 -7.52 -2.53 -24.94
N ALA A 258 -7.99 -1.68 -24.02
CA ALA A 258 -9.42 -1.45 -23.81
C ALA A 258 -10.11 -1.00 -25.10
N LYS A 259 -9.56 0.02 -25.78
CA LYS A 259 -10.09 0.51 -27.07
C LYS A 259 -10.10 -0.56 -28.15
N LEU A 260 -9.08 -1.42 -28.19
CA LEU A 260 -9.01 -2.55 -29.13
C LEU A 260 -10.09 -3.60 -28.85
N LEU A 261 -10.29 -3.96 -27.58
CA LEU A 261 -11.32 -4.93 -27.17
C LEU A 261 -12.74 -4.38 -27.42
N GLU A 262 -12.95 -3.07 -27.22
CA GLU A 262 -14.21 -2.41 -27.54
C GLU A 262 -14.48 -2.40 -29.06
N ALA A 263 -13.46 -2.09 -29.86
CA ALA A 263 -13.57 -2.17 -31.32
C ALA A 263 -13.84 -3.60 -31.81
N GLU A 264 -13.20 -4.60 -31.22
CA GLU A 264 -13.43 -6.02 -31.53
C GLU A 264 -14.85 -6.46 -31.16
N LYS A 265 -15.38 -6.03 -30.00
CA LYS A 265 -16.77 -6.28 -29.60
C LYS A 265 -17.78 -5.59 -30.51
N ALA A 266 -17.53 -4.33 -30.88
CA ALA A 266 -18.38 -3.58 -31.81
C ALA A 266 -18.40 -4.23 -33.21
N ALA A 267 -17.25 -4.70 -33.70
CA ALA A 267 -17.14 -5.42 -34.96
C ALA A 267 -17.81 -6.81 -34.92
N MET A 268 -17.84 -7.47 -33.76
CA MET A 268 -18.52 -8.75 -33.58
C MET A 268 -20.04 -8.58 -33.51
N ASN A 269 -20.53 -7.53 -32.83
CA ASN A 269 -21.97 -7.21 -32.77
C ASN A 269 -22.52 -6.76 -34.13
N GLY A 270 -21.77 -5.94 -34.89
CA GLY A 270 -22.19 -5.51 -36.23
C GLY A 270 -22.21 -6.62 -37.28
N LYS A 271 -21.61 -7.79 -37.02
CA LYS A 271 -21.69 -8.98 -37.89
C LYS A 271 -22.89 -9.89 -37.58
N ILE A 272 -23.57 -9.68 -36.47
CA ILE A 272 -24.74 -10.48 -36.06
C ILE A 272 -26.05 -9.82 -36.55
N GLU A 273 -26.01 -8.54 -36.91
CA GLU A 273 -27.15 -7.77 -37.42
C GLU A 273 -27.29 -7.73 -38.96
N VAL A 274 -26.52 -8.55 -39.70
CA VAL A 274 -26.58 -8.66 -41.18
C VAL A 274 -27.02 -10.05 -41.61
#